data_AF-A0A7Y4ZTL8-F1
#
_entry.id   AF-A0A7Y4ZTL8-F1
#
_cell.length_a   1.000
_cell.length_b   1.000
_cell.length_c   1.000
_cell.angle_alpha   90.00
_cell.angle_beta   90.00
_cell.angle_gamma   90.00
#
_symmetry.space_group_name_H-M   'P 1'
#
loop_
_entity.id
_entity.type
_entity.pdbx_description
1 polymer ?
#
loop_
_entity_poly.entity_id
_entity_poly.type
_entity_poly.pdbx_seq_one_letter_code
_entity_poly.pdbx_strand_id
1 'polypeptide(L)'
;MRAGDRARAAQALDHLAELPCAKTEECVANLAFAATLEEKRKNPRRALAHYRKAAGLASDRSDILAEQARLAKLLDLHSEASDVYGKLAEKEPENPQWAALRDEELKAAHSRTLKLDLPPAAP
;
A
#
# COMPACT_ATOMS: atom_id res chain seq x y z
N MET A 1 3.45 -1.12 -26.08
CA MET A 1 2.07 -0.85 -25.61
C MET A 1 1.79 0.64 -25.84
N ARG A 2 0.72 0.98 -26.56
CA ARG A 2 0.40 2.39 -26.89
C ARG A 2 -0.24 3.10 -25.70
N ALA A 3 -0.16 4.42 -25.64
CA ALA A 3 -0.76 5.21 -24.55
C ALA A 3 -2.27 4.95 -24.38
N GLY A 4 -3.01 4.79 -25.49
CA GLY A 4 -4.43 4.45 -25.46
C GLY A 4 -4.76 3.05 -24.92
N ASP A 5 -3.83 2.10 -25.00
CA ASP A 5 -4.02 0.76 -24.42
C ASP A 5 -3.86 0.80 -22.91
N ARG A 6 -2.92 1.63 -22.41
CA ARG A 6 -2.75 1.88 -20.98
C ARG A 6 -4.00 2.53 -20.40
N ALA A 7 -4.54 3.56 -21.03
CA ALA A 7 -5.76 4.24 -20.53
C ALA A 7 -6.96 3.27 -20.46
N ARG A 8 -7.22 2.50 -21.52
CA ARG A 8 -8.31 1.52 -21.53
C ARG A 8 -8.17 0.46 -20.46
N ALA A 9 -6.96 -0.09 -20.31
CA ALA A 9 -6.73 -1.10 -19.28
C ALA A 9 -6.79 -0.51 -17.85
N ALA A 10 -6.46 0.78 -17.66
CA ALA A 10 -6.63 1.45 -16.37
C ALA A 10 -8.11 1.54 -16.00
N GLN A 11 -8.94 1.98 -16.95
CA GLN A 11 -10.40 2.08 -16.79
C GLN A 11 -11.05 0.72 -16.54
N ALA A 12 -10.58 -0.34 -17.22
CA ALA A 12 -11.08 -1.70 -16.98
C ALA A 12 -10.81 -2.17 -15.54
N LEU A 13 -9.67 -1.80 -14.96
CA LEU A 13 -9.32 -2.15 -13.58
C LEU A 13 -10.12 -1.34 -12.56
N ASP A 14 -10.38 -0.05 -12.84
CA ASP A 14 -11.28 0.76 -12.01
C ASP A 14 -12.68 0.14 -12.00
N HIS A 15 -13.20 -0.22 -13.18
CA HIS A 15 -14.51 -0.85 -13.28
C HIS A 15 -14.58 -2.15 -12.49
N LEU A 16 -13.58 -3.03 -12.63
CA LEU A 16 -13.50 -4.28 -11.85
C LEU A 16 -13.48 -4.02 -10.33
N ALA A 17 -12.77 -2.98 -9.89
CA ALA A 17 -12.66 -2.60 -8.47
C ALA A 17 -13.93 -1.95 -7.90
N GLU A 18 -14.86 -1.55 -8.76
CA GLU A 18 -16.14 -0.92 -8.42
C GLU A 18 -17.34 -1.84 -8.59
N LEU A 19 -17.17 -3.00 -9.24
CA LEU A 19 -18.25 -3.98 -9.38
C LEU A 19 -18.79 -4.39 -8.00
N PRO A 20 -20.12 -4.46 -7.85
CA PRO A 20 -20.72 -5.00 -6.63
C PRO A 20 -20.34 -6.47 -6.51
N CYS A 21 -19.80 -6.85 -5.36
CA CYS A 21 -19.49 -8.24 -5.06
C CYS A 21 -20.58 -8.84 -4.18
N ALA A 22 -20.86 -10.13 -4.38
CA ALA A 22 -21.79 -10.84 -3.51
C ALA A 22 -21.17 -11.11 -2.12
N LYS A 23 -19.84 -11.24 -2.07
CA LYS A 23 -19.07 -11.56 -0.85
C LYS A 23 -17.87 -10.64 -0.69
N THR A 24 -17.51 -10.35 0.57
CA THR A 24 -16.31 -9.56 0.91
C THR A 24 -15.04 -10.15 0.32
N GLU A 25 -14.88 -11.47 0.38
CA GLU A 25 -13.71 -12.19 -0.15
C GLU A 25 -13.51 -11.97 -1.67
N GLU A 26 -14.59 -11.97 -2.44
CA GLU A 26 -14.56 -11.71 -3.88
C GLU A 26 -14.12 -10.28 -4.17
N CYS A 27 -14.61 -9.32 -3.39
CA CYS A 27 -14.20 -7.92 -3.48
C CYS A 27 -12.72 -7.73 -3.15
N VAL A 28 -12.24 -8.36 -2.08
CA VAL A 28 -10.82 -8.34 -1.70
C VAL A 28 -9.96 -8.95 -2.80
N ALA A 29 -10.37 -10.08 -3.38
CA ALA A 29 -9.66 -10.74 -4.47
C ALA A 29 -9.59 -9.87 -5.74
N ASN A 30 -10.70 -9.24 -6.14
CA ASN A 30 -10.74 -8.33 -7.29
C ASN A 30 -9.84 -7.11 -7.09
N LEU A 31 -9.84 -6.53 -5.89
CA LEU A 31 -8.98 -5.40 -5.55
C LEU A 31 -7.50 -5.78 -5.53
N ALA A 32 -7.15 -6.91 -4.91
CA ALA A 32 -5.78 -7.42 -4.93
C ALA A 32 -5.32 -7.70 -6.37
N PHE A 33 -6.17 -8.32 -7.20
CA PHE A 33 -5.88 -8.54 -8.61
C PHE A 33 -5.63 -7.23 -9.36
N ALA A 34 -6.51 -6.23 -9.20
CA ALA A 34 -6.32 -4.91 -9.79
C ALA A 34 -5.01 -4.27 -9.35
N ALA A 35 -4.67 -4.36 -8.07
CA ALA A 35 -3.41 -3.85 -7.52
C ALA A 35 -2.19 -4.50 -8.18
N THR A 36 -2.15 -5.83 -8.27
CA THR A 36 -1.02 -6.55 -8.89
C THR A 36 -0.83 -6.17 -10.37
N LEU A 37 -1.91 -5.90 -11.10
CA LEU A 37 -1.83 -5.43 -12.48
C LEU A 37 -1.30 -4.00 -12.56
N GLU A 38 -1.69 -3.10 -11.66
CA GLU A 38 -1.13 -1.75 -11.59
C GLU A 38 0.38 -1.78 -11.27
N GLU A 39 0.84 -2.68 -10.40
CA GLU A 39 2.27 -2.86 -10.13
C GLU A 39 3.05 -3.35 -11.35
N LYS A 40 2.53 -4.34 -12.07
CA LYS A 40 3.12 -4.82 -13.35
C LYS A 40 3.22 -3.69 -14.37
N ARG A 41 2.29 -2.73 -14.30
CA ARG A 41 2.26 -1.52 -15.12
C ARG A 41 3.09 -0.36 -14.58
N LYS A 42 3.87 -0.59 -13.51
CA LYS A 42 4.72 0.40 -12.84
C LYS A 42 3.92 1.59 -12.29
N ASN A 43 2.74 1.32 -11.75
CA ASN A 43 1.87 2.31 -11.13
C ASN A 43 1.60 2.00 -9.65
N PRO A 44 2.62 2.15 -8.78
CA PRO A 44 2.50 1.79 -7.37
C PRO A 44 1.44 2.62 -6.62
N ARG A 45 1.13 3.85 -7.07
CA ARG A 45 0.09 4.69 -6.46
C ARG A 45 -1.31 4.08 -6.59
N ARG A 46 -1.67 3.61 -7.78
CA ARG A 46 -2.96 2.94 -7.99
C ARG A 46 -3.00 1.57 -7.34
N ALA A 47 -1.88 0.83 -7.36
CA ALA A 47 -1.77 -0.41 -6.61
C ALA A 47 -2.05 -0.21 -5.11
N LEU A 48 -1.43 0.80 -4.49
CA LEU A 48 -1.66 1.11 -3.08
C LEU A 48 -3.11 1.49 -2.81
N ALA A 49 -3.76 2.26 -3.69
CA ALA A 49 -5.17 2.63 -3.54
C ALA A 49 -6.08 1.38 -3.50
N HIS A 50 -5.84 0.40 -4.37
CA HIS A 50 -6.59 -0.86 -4.37
C HIS A 50 -6.33 -1.68 -3.10
N TYR A 51 -5.07 -1.82 -2.64
CA TYR A 51 -4.77 -2.55 -1.41
C TYR A 51 -5.32 -1.87 -0.15
N ARG A 52 -5.36 -0.53 -0.08
CA ARG A 52 -6.05 0.19 1.00
C ARG A 52 -7.53 -0.16 1.07
N LYS A 53 -8.20 -0.17 -0.10
CA LYS A 53 -9.61 -0.54 -0.17
C LYS A 53 -9.82 -2.00 0.25
N ALA A 54 -8.93 -2.91 -0.19
CA ALA A 54 -8.97 -4.32 0.20
C ALA A 54 -8.76 -4.49 1.72
N ALA A 55 -7.79 -3.82 2.31
CA ALA A 55 -7.51 -3.83 3.75
C ALA A 55 -8.67 -3.24 4.57
N GLY A 56 -9.39 -2.25 4.03
CA GLY A 56 -10.60 -1.71 4.65
C GLY A 56 -11.77 -2.71 4.68
N LEU A 57 -11.83 -3.63 3.73
CA LEU A 57 -12.86 -4.68 3.67
C LEU A 57 -12.49 -5.93 4.48
N ALA A 58 -11.19 -6.24 4.56
CA ALA A 58 -10.68 -7.38 5.30
C ALA A 58 -9.45 -6.98 6.14
N SER A 59 -9.71 -6.28 7.24
CA SER A 59 -8.67 -5.76 8.14
C SER A 59 -7.92 -6.85 8.92
N ASP A 60 -8.36 -8.10 8.81
CA ASP A 60 -7.76 -9.28 9.41
C ASP A 60 -6.80 -10.03 8.48
N ARG A 61 -6.79 -9.70 7.18
CA ARG A 61 -5.94 -10.34 6.17
C ARG A 61 -4.53 -9.78 6.18
N SER A 62 -3.63 -10.46 6.89
CA SER A 62 -2.21 -10.08 6.99
C SER A 62 -1.50 -9.98 5.64
N ASP A 63 -1.84 -10.84 4.68
CA ASP A 63 -1.27 -10.80 3.32
C ASP A 63 -1.59 -9.47 2.60
N ILE A 64 -2.83 -8.98 2.74
CA ILE A 64 -3.27 -7.70 2.17
C ILE A 64 -2.60 -6.52 2.89
N LEU A 65 -2.49 -6.58 4.22
CA LEU A 65 -1.81 -5.56 5.01
C LEU A 65 -0.31 -5.49 4.66
N ALA A 66 0.35 -6.63 4.45
CA ALA A 66 1.76 -6.67 4.09
C ALA A 66 2.01 -5.99 2.74
N GLU A 67 1.17 -6.24 1.74
CA GLU A 67 1.26 -5.58 0.44
C GLU A 67 0.96 -4.08 0.51
N GLN A 68 -0.03 -3.67 1.32
CA GLN A 68 -0.29 -2.25 1.58
C GLN A 68 0.94 -1.56 2.19
N ALA A 69 1.54 -2.13 3.24
CA ALA A 69 2.71 -1.56 3.91
C ALA A 69 3.92 -1.48 2.99
N ARG A 70 4.17 -2.53 2.19
CA ARG A 70 5.26 -2.57 1.21
C ARG A 70 5.12 -1.47 0.16
N LEU A 71 3.91 -1.26 -0.36
CA LEU A 71 3.66 -0.20 -1.35
C LEU A 71 3.67 1.19 -0.74
N ALA A 72 3.22 1.35 0.50
CA ALA A 72 3.34 2.61 1.24
C ALA A 72 4.83 2.98 1.43
N LYS A 73 5.67 2.01 1.84
CA LYS A 73 7.13 2.17 1.92
C LYS A 73 7.72 2.57 0.56
N LEU A 74 7.36 1.86 -0.51
CA LEU A 74 7.85 2.15 -1.87
C LEU A 74 7.52 3.58 -2.35
N LEU A 75 6.45 4.18 -1.80
CA LEU A 75 6.00 5.53 -2.12
C LEU A 75 6.46 6.58 -1.08
N ASP A 76 7.42 6.23 -0.22
CA ASP A 76 7.95 7.06 0.87
C ASP A 76 6.86 7.57 1.84
N LEU A 77 5.78 6.79 1.98
CA LEU A 77 4.69 7.03 2.93
C LEU A 77 5.00 6.32 4.26
N HIS A 78 6.14 6.67 4.86
CA HIS A 78 6.70 5.97 6.02
C HIS A 78 5.74 5.89 7.21
N SER A 79 4.99 6.95 7.52
CA SER A 79 4.01 6.92 8.63
C SER A 79 2.91 5.87 8.40
N GLU A 80 2.40 5.77 7.17
CA GLU A 80 1.40 4.75 6.85
C GLU A 80 2.01 3.35 6.88
N ALA A 81 3.22 3.19 6.33
CA ALA A 81 3.91 1.91 6.36
C ALA A 81 4.16 1.45 7.80
N SER A 82 4.61 2.34 8.70
CA SER A 82 4.78 2.01 10.12
C SER A 82 3.47 1.63 10.79
N ASP A 83 2.38 2.35 10.53
CA ASP A 83 1.08 2.04 11.14
C ASP A 83 0.58 0.66 10.72
N VAL A 84 0.75 0.30 9.44
CA VAL A 84 0.31 -1.01 8.93
C VAL A 84 1.23 -2.14 9.41
N TYR A 85 2.55 -1.95 9.42
CA TYR A 85 3.47 -2.92 10.03
C TYR A 85 3.24 -3.09 11.53
N GLY A 86 2.81 -2.04 12.24
CA GLY A 86 2.39 -2.12 13.63
C GLY A 86 1.21 -3.06 13.83
N LYS A 87 0.17 -2.93 12.99
CA LYS A 87 -0.98 -3.86 13.00
C LYS A 87 -0.58 -5.30 12.71
N LEU A 88 0.36 -5.52 11.79
CA LEU A 88 0.90 -6.85 11.51
C LEU A 88 1.66 -7.42 12.70
N ALA A 89 2.49 -6.61 13.38
CA ALA A 89 3.23 -7.03 14.56
C ALA A 89 2.32 -7.36 15.75
N GLU A 90 1.19 -6.67 15.90
CA GLU A 90 0.16 -6.98 16.90
C GLU A 90 -0.57 -8.29 16.60
N LYS A 91 -0.80 -8.58 15.32
CA LYS A 91 -1.50 -9.80 14.86
C LYS A 91 -0.62 -11.05 14.89
N GLU A 92 0.64 -10.89 14.52
CA GLU A 92 1.63 -11.97 14.40
C GLU A 92 2.84 -11.65 15.27
N PRO A 93 2.69 -11.63 16.61
CA PRO A 93 3.77 -11.29 17.54
C PRO A 93 4.95 -12.28 17.46
N GLU A 94 4.71 -13.49 16.96
CA GLU A 94 5.74 -14.51 16.71
C GLU A 94 6.64 -14.19 15.51
N ASN A 95 6.24 -13.23 14.66
CA ASN A 95 7.02 -12.78 13.52
C ASN A 95 7.72 -11.44 13.84
N PRO A 96 8.98 -11.47 14.34
CA PRO A 96 9.68 -10.25 14.74
C PRO A 96 10.00 -9.32 13.57
N GLN A 97 9.88 -9.78 12.32
CA GLN A 97 10.12 -8.96 11.14
C GLN A 97 9.15 -7.78 11.06
N TRP A 98 7.89 -7.94 11.48
CA TRP A 98 6.92 -6.86 11.43
C TRP A 98 7.27 -5.71 12.37
N ALA A 99 7.69 -6.03 13.60
CA ALA A 99 8.16 -5.03 14.55
C ALA A 99 9.41 -4.30 14.03
N ALA A 100 10.36 -5.03 13.43
CA ALA A 100 11.56 -4.44 12.85
C ALA A 100 11.25 -3.48 11.69
N LEU A 101 10.34 -3.87 10.79
CA LEU A 101 9.91 -3.04 9.66
C LEU A 101 9.16 -1.79 10.15
N ARG A 102 8.26 -1.92 11.13
CA ARG A 102 7.60 -0.76 11.77
C ARG A 102 8.64 0.24 12.29
N ASP A 103 9.63 -0.24 13.04
CA ASP A 103 10.64 0.61 13.66
C ASP A 103 11.56 1.28 12.64
N GLU A 104 11.85 0.60 11.52
CA GLU A 104 12.56 1.19 10.38
C GLU A 104 11.78 2.36 9.78
N GLU A 105 10.49 2.16 9.51
CA GLU A 105 9.65 3.20 8.90
C GLU A 105 9.42 4.39 9.86
N LEU A 106 9.29 4.15 11.17
CA LEU A 106 9.23 5.23 12.17
C LEU A 106 10.48 6.12 12.13
N LYS A 107 11.67 5.51 12.04
CA LYS A 107 12.94 6.26 11.91
C LYS A 107 13.01 7.04 10.60
N ALA A 108 12.52 6.46 9.50
CA ALA A 108 12.47 7.13 8.21
C ALA A 108 11.51 8.33 8.24
N ALA A 109 10.32 8.18 8.83
CA ALA A 109 9.35 9.26 9.02
C ALA A 109 9.93 10.41 9.84
N HIS A 110 10.57 10.11 10.98
CA HIS A 110 11.18 11.13 11.83
C HIS A 110 12.31 11.88 11.11
N SER A 111 13.18 11.16 10.40
CA SER A 111 14.27 11.76 9.62
C SER A 111 13.76 12.70 8.52
N ARG A 112 12.61 12.38 7.92
CA ARG A 112 11.96 13.21 6.91
C ARG A 112 11.43 14.52 7.51
N THR A 113 10.81 14.46 8.69
CA THR A 113 10.35 15.66 9.40
C THR A 113 11.53 16.58 9.73
N LEU A 114 12.60 16.04 10.32
CA LEU A 114 13.80 16.83 10.66
C LEU A 114 14.41 17.54 9.44
N LYS A 115 14.42 16.89 8.26
CA LYS A 115 14.91 17.50 7.01
C LYS A 115 14.04 18.65 6.51
N LEU A 116 12.73 18.63 6.77
CA LEU A 116 11.81 19.70 6.39
C LEU A 116 11.95 20.93 7.29
N ASP A 117 12.32 20.72 8.56
CA ASP A 117 12.46 21.77 9.56
C ASP A 117 13.83 22.48 9.53
N LEU A 118 14.81 21.95 8.79
CA LEU A 118 16.12 22.57 8.61
C LEU A 118 16.06 23.69 7.54
N PRO A 119 16.44 24.94 7.87
CA PRO A 119 16.52 25.99 6.86
C PRO A 119 17.57 25.61 5.79
N PRO A 120 17.37 26.01 4.51
CA PRO A 120 18.35 25.74 3.47
C PRO A 120 19.70 26.33 3.88
N ALA A 121 20.77 25.52 3.78
CA ALA A 121 22.11 25.99 4.06
C ALA A 121 22.41 27.22 3.20
N ALA A 122 22.78 28.33 3.85
CA ALA A 122 23.17 29.56 3.16
C ALA A 122 24.42 29.30 2.29
N PRO A 123 24.53 29.93 1.11
CA PRO A 123 25.62 29.71 0.15
C PRO A 123 26.98 30.17 0.68
#